data_AF-A0A8J6LXN8-F1
#
_entry.id   AF-A0A8J6LXN8-F1
#
_cell.length_a   1.000
_cell.length_b   1.000
_cell.length_c   1.000
_cell.angle_alpha   90.00
_cell.angle_beta   90.00
_cell.angle_gamma   90.00
#
_symmetry.space_group_name_H-M   'P 1'
#
loop_
_entity.id
_entity.type
_entity.pdbx_description
1 polymer ?
#
loop_
_entity_poly.entity_id
_entity_poly.type
_entity_poly.pdbx_seq_one_letter_code
_entity_poly.pdbx_strand_id
1 'polypeptide(L)'
;MAAIDASQSPHETPAGFLRARLREITGLLMFGPGAFCVIAALFHAPADPSWNIASSAPIQNPLGWPGAVAADIQLQWLGWAGPALAAMTAGWGALIFAGAGQKANRWTVLM
;
A
#
# COMPACT_ATOMS: atom_id res chain seq x y z
N MET A 1 21.20 37.69 -34.22
CA MET A 1 20.57 36.48 -34.79
C MET A 1 20.93 35.27 -33.92
N ALA A 2 20.64 35.33 -32.62
CA ALA A 2 20.91 34.29 -31.63
C ALA A 2 19.62 34.07 -30.85
N ALA A 3 18.62 33.45 -31.49
CA ALA A 3 17.42 33.00 -30.82
C ALA A 3 17.68 31.58 -30.28
N ILE A 4 18.60 31.49 -29.32
CA ILE A 4 18.66 30.40 -28.36
C ILE A 4 17.50 30.63 -27.40
N ASP A 5 16.27 30.40 -27.84
CA ASP A 5 15.11 30.41 -26.93
C ASP A 5 13.94 29.58 -27.48
N ALA A 6 14.26 28.39 -28.01
CA ALA A 6 13.28 27.43 -28.50
C ALA A 6 13.30 26.10 -27.71
N SER A 7 14.07 26.01 -26.62
CA SER A 7 14.29 24.75 -25.89
C SER A 7 13.73 24.70 -24.47
N GLN A 8 13.06 25.75 -23.96
CA GLN A 8 12.57 25.77 -22.57
C GLN A 8 11.07 25.99 -22.46
N SER A 9 10.27 25.12 -23.10
CA SER A 9 8.96 24.82 -22.51
C SER A 9 9.20 23.96 -21.25
N PRO A 10 8.42 24.09 -20.16
CA PRO A 10 8.54 23.26 -18.97
C PRO A 10 8.01 21.85 -19.25
N HIS A 11 8.61 21.14 -20.21
CA HIS A 11 8.35 19.73 -20.44
C HIS A 11 9.09 18.95 -19.36
N GLU A 12 8.33 18.37 -18.43
CA GLU A 12 8.85 17.49 -17.40
C GLU A 12 9.80 16.47 -18.04
N THR A 13 11.04 16.41 -17.56
CA THR A 13 11.99 15.43 -18.09
C THR A 13 11.44 14.02 -17.87
N PRO A 14 11.60 13.07 -18.82
CA PRO A 14 11.10 11.69 -18.66
C PRO A 14 11.52 11.05 -17.34
N ALA A 15 12.71 11.39 -16.85
CA ALA A 15 13.22 10.97 -15.55
C ALA A 15 12.42 11.51 -14.35
N GLY A 16 11.94 12.76 -14.42
CA GLY A 16 11.10 13.36 -13.38
C GLY A 16 9.73 12.67 -13.26
N PHE A 17 9.09 12.42 -14.40
CA PHE A 17 7.82 11.68 -14.47
C PHE A 17 7.97 10.25 -13.93
N LEU A 18 9.03 9.54 -14.35
CA LEU A 18 9.31 8.18 -13.88
C LEU A 18 9.50 8.12 -12.35
N ARG A 19 10.26 9.06 -11.79
CA ARG A 19 10.46 9.15 -10.33
C ARG A 19 9.16 9.40 -9.57
N ALA A 20 8.27 10.23 -10.12
CA ALA A 20 6.96 10.48 -9.53
C ALA A 20 6.11 9.20 -9.50
N ARG A 21 6.03 8.47 -10.63
CA ARG A 21 5.27 7.21 -10.72
C ARG A 21 5.85 6.10 -9.85
N LEU A 22 7.18 5.95 -9.82
CA LEU A 22 7.83 4.99 -8.95
C LEU A 22 7.48 5.25 -7.48
N ARG A 23 7.49 6.51 -7.04
CA ARG A 23 7.11 6.87 -5.67
C ARG A 23 5.66 6.52 -5.35
N GLU A 24 4.73 6.80 -6.26
CA GLU A 24 3.31 6.41 -6.10
C GLU A 24 3.15 4.90 -5.98
N ILE A 25 3.78 4.15 -6.88
CA ILE A 25 3.75 2.68 -6.91
C ILE A 25 4.36 2.12 -5.62
N THR A 26 5.51 2.65 -5.17
CA THR A 26 6.14 2.22 -3.91
C THR A 26 5.21 2.46 -2.72
N GLY A 27 4.58 3.65 -2.63
CA GLY A 27 3.64 3.95 -1.55
C GLY A 27 2.44 3.00 -1.55
N LEU A 28 1.88 2.73 -2.72
CA LEU A 28 0.75 1.81 -2.88
C LEU A 28 1.13 0.35 -2.55
N LEU A 29 2.30 -0.10 -2.99
CA LEU A 29 2.82 -1.45 -2.72
C LEU A 29 3.18 -1.66 -1.24
N MET A 30 3.50 -0.60 -0.51
CA MET A 30 3.67 -0.70 0.95
C MET A 30 2.33 -0.64 1.67
N PHE A 31 1.43 0.23 1.23
CA PHE A 31 0.12 0.44 1.86
C PHE A 31 -0.79 -0.78 1.70
N GLY A 32 -0.96 -1.29 0.48
CA GLY A 32 -1.92 -2.34 0.16
C GLY A 32 -1.73 -3.62 0.98
N PRO A 33 -0.56 -4.29 0.90
CA PRO A 33 -0.27 -5.50 1.68
C PRO A 33 -0.27 -5.24 3.19
N GLY A 34 0.25 -4.09 3.64
CA GLY A 34 0.24 -3.74 5.06
C GLY A 34 -1.17 -3.60 5.62
N ALA A 35 -2.04 -2.85 4.92
CA ALA A 35 -3.44 -2.69 5.29
C ALA A 35 -4.20 -4.02 5.23
N PHE A 36 -3.94 -4.84 4.21
CA PHE A 36 -4.50 -6.18 4.08
C PHE A 36 -4.17 -7.04 5.30
N CYS A 37 -2.90 -7.12 5.70
CA CYS A 37 -2.49 -7.93 6.86
C CYS A 37 -3.07 -7.39 8.18
N VAL A 38 -3.17 -6.07 8.35
CA VAL A 38 -3.81 -5.47 9.54
C VAL A 38 -5.28 -5.86 9.61
N ILE A 39 -6.03 -5.70 8.53
CA ILE A 39 -7.45 -6.06 8.48
C ILE A 39 -7.62 -7.57 8.69
N ALA A 40 -6.80 -8.38 8.02
CA ALA A 40 -6.83 -9.83 8.15
C ALA A 40 -6.68 -10.26 9.62
N ALA A 41 -5.72 -9.68 10.34
CA ALA A 41 -5.46 -10.02 11.73
C ALA A 41 -6.43 -9.39 12.72
N LEU A 42 -6.96 -8.19 12.48
CA LEU A 42 -7.96 -7.59 13.37
C LEU A 42 -9.29 -8.34 13.34
N PHE A 43 -9.67 -8.85 12.17
CA PHE A 43 -10.89 -9.62 11.96
C PHE A 43 -10.62 -11.14 11.92
N HIS A 44 -9.57 -11.60 12.61
CA HIS A 44 -9.30 -13.04 12.72
C HIS A 44 -10.38 -13.72 13.57
N ALA A 45 -10.90 -14.86 13.09
CA ALA A 45 -11.76 -15.73 13.88
C ALA A 45 -11.04 -17.08 14.12
N PRO A 46 -10.85 -17.52 15.38
CA PRO A 46 -10.14 -18.76 15.69
C PRO A 46 -10.77 -20.05 15.13
N ALA A 47 -12.00 -19.98 14.58
CA ALA A 47 -12.71 -21.12 14.01
C ALA A 47 -12.82 -21.07 12.47
N ASP A 48 -12.22 -20.05 11.84
CA ASP A 48 -12.23 -19.91 10.39
C ASP A 48 -11.39 -21.01 9.73
N PRO A 49 -11.81 -21.53 8.54
CA PRO A 49 -11.01 -22.48 7.80
C PRO A 49 -9.67 -21.86 7.40
N SER A 50 -8.57 -22.40 7.94
CA SER A 50 -7.20 -21.98 7.66
C SER A 50 -6.35 -23.20 7.30
N TRP A 51 -5.08 -22.99 6.93
CA TRP A 51 -4.17 -24.12 6.67
C TRP A 51 -4.05 -25.10 7.84
N ASN A 52 -4.27 -24.62 9.07
CA ASN A 52 -4.17 -25.42 10.28
C ASN A 52 -5.54 -25.86 10.84
N ILE A 53 -6.64 -25.34 10.29
CA ILE A 53 -8.00 -25.63 10.75
C ILE A 53 -8.85 -26.07 9.55
N ALA A 54 -9.05 -27.39 9.44
CA ALA A 54 -10.03 -27.98 8.53
C ALA A 54 -11.45 -27.82 9.11
N SER A 55 -11.96 -26.59 9.11
CA SER A 55 -13.31 -26.25 9.57
C SER A 55 -14.30 -26.20 8.40
N SER A 56 -15.51 -26.71 8.61
CA SER A 56 -16.66 -26.56 7.69
C SER A 56 -17.41 -25.24 7.92
N ALA A 57 -16.93 -24.40 8.84
CA ALA A 57 -17.58 -23.14 9.19
C ALA A 57 -17.45 -22.13 8.04
N PRO A 58 -18.46 -21.26 7.85
CA PRO A 58 -18.36 -20.16 6.91
C PRO A 58 -17.21 -19.23 7.30
N ILE A 59 -16.44 -18.78 6.30
CA ILE A 59 -15.32 -17.84 6.50
C ILE A 59 -15.86 -16.53 7.06
N GLN A 60 -15.40 -16.12 8.24
CA GLN A 60 -15.81 -14.87 8.88
C GLN A 60 -14.87 -13.70 8.56
N ASN A 61 -13.64 -13.97 8.11
CA ASN A 61 -12.74 -12.91 7.69
C ASN A 61 -13.33 -12.14 6.49
N PRO A 62 -13.48 -10.79 6.58
CA PRO A 62 -14.04 -9.97 5.49
C PRO A 62 -13.19 -10.01 4.22
N LEU A 63 -11.91 -10.39 4.32
CA LEU A 63 -11.01 -10.58 3.18
C LEU A 63 -11.10 -11.99 2.58
N GLY A 64 -12.06 -12.80 3.03
CA GLY A 64 -12.27 -14.17 2.60
C GLY A 64 -11.16 -15.12 3.02
N TRP A 65 -11.04 -16.23 2.29
CA TRP A 65 -10.03 -17.26 2.55
C TRP A 65 -8.58 -16.75 2.60
N PRO A 66 -8.10 -15.87 1.68
CA PRO A 66 -6.71 -15.41 1.76
C PRO A 66 -6.45 -14.55 3.01
N GLY A 67 -7.46 -13.83 3.52
CA GLY A 67 -7.36 -13.11 4.79
C GLY A 67 -7.25 -14.05 5.98
N ALA A 68 -8.07 -15.09 6.03
CA ALA A 68 -8.01 -16.10 7.10
C ALA A 68 -6.63 -16.79 7.16
N VAL A 69 -6.08 -17.18 6.01
CA VAL A 69 -4.74 -17.79 5.92
C VAL A 69 -3.64 -16.80 6.33
N ALA A 70 -3.70 -15.55 5.85
CA ALA A 70 -2.70 -14.55 6.18
C ALA A 70 -2.68 -14.23 7.68
N ALA A 71 -3.86 -14.10 8.30
CA ALA A 71 -4.00 -13.88 9.74
C ALA A 71 -3.41 -15.03 10.55
N ASP A 72 -3.68 -16.28 10.14
CA ASP A 72 -3.20 -17.49 10.81
C ASP A 72 -1.67 -17.55 10.78
N ILE A 73 -1.06 -17.41 9.60
CA ILE A 73 0.41 -17.38 9.45
C ILE A 73 1.01 -16.21 10.25
N GLN A 74 0.43 -15.02 10.14
CA GLN A 74 0.95 -13.83 10.81
C GLN A 74 0.94 -13.96 12.33
N LEU A 75 -0.18 -14.42 12.91
CA LEU A 75 -0.32 -14.61 14.35
C LEU A 75 0.51 -15.80 14.84
N GLN A 76 0.68 -16.85 14.03
CA GLN A 76 1.47 -18.02 14.39
C GLN A 76 2.97 -17.70 14.50
N TRP A 77 3.53 -16.95 13.55
CA TRP A 77 4.97 -16.66 13.51
C TRP A 77 5.36 -15.41 14.30
N LEU A 78 4.51 -14.39 14.29
CA LEU A 78 4.83 -13.06 14.83
C LEU A 78 3.91 -12.64 15.98
N GLY A 79 2.82 -13.36 16.23
CA GLY A 79 1.79 -12.94 17.17
C GLY A 79 1.25 -11.54 16.87
N TRP A 80 0.91 -10.81 17.92
CA TRP A 80 0.42 -9.42 17.82
C TRP A 80 1.47 -8.40 17.36
N ALA A 81 2.76 -8.76 17.32
CA ALA A 81 3.77 -7.90 16.72
C ALA A 81 3.61 -7.82 15.19
N GLY A 82 3.08 -8.87 14.55
CA GLY A 82 2.84 -8.91 13.12
C GLY A 82 1.92 -7.77 12.65
N PRO A 83 0.70 -7.63 13.19
CA PRO A 83 -0.23 -6.56 12.81
C PRO A 83 0.33 -5.17 13.12
N ALA A 84 1.10 -5.01 14.19
CA ALA A 84 1.75 -3.74 14.51
C ALA A 84 2.80 -3.33 13.45
N LEU A 85 3.64 -4.27 13.00
CA LEU A 85 4.58 -4.04 11.92
C LEU A 85 3.87 -3.78 10.58
N ALA A 86 2.80 -4.51 10.29
CA ALA A 86 1.99 -4.29 9.10
C ALA A 86 1.33 -2.90 9.10
N ALA A 87 0.83 -2.45 10.24
CA ALA A 87 0.26 -1.11 10.42
C ALA A 87 1.31 -0.02 10.22
N MET A 88 2.51 -0.20 10.78
CA MET A 88 3.62 0.74 10.57
C MET A 88 3.99 0.84 9.09
N THR A 89 4.14 -0.31 8.42
CA THR A 89 4.46 -0.37 6.99
C THR A 89 3.37 0.29 6.13
N ALA A 90 2.10 0.04 6.46
CA ALA A 90 0.97 0.67 5.79
C ALA A 90 0.98 2.19 6.00
N GLY A 91 1.22 2.66 7.23
CA GLY A 91 1.31 4.07 7.57
C GLY A 91 2.38 4.80 6.74
N TRP A 92 3.58 4.22 6.63
CA TRP A 92 4.63 4.77 5.78
C TRP A 92 4.25 4.76 4.29
N GLY A 93 3.64 3.68 3.80
CA GLY A 93 3.13 3.60 2.43
C GLY A 93 2.10 4.69 2.10
N ALA A 94 1.16 4.93 3.02
CA ALA A 94 0.16 5.99 2.90
C ALA A 94 0.80 7.38 2.87
N LEU A 95 1.79 7.65 3.72
CA LEU A 95 2.52 8.93 3.72
C LEU A 95 3.28 9.15 2.40
N ILE A 96 3.94 8.12 1.88
CA ILE A 96 4.67 8.19 0.60
C ILE A 96 3.70 8.44 -0.55
N PHE A 97 2.56 7.74 -0.57
CA PHE A 97 1.51 7.90 -1.58
C PHE A 97 0.86 9.29 -1.52
N ALA A 98 0.51 9.79 -0.33
CA ALA A 98 -0.08 11.11 -0.15
C ALA A 98 0.88 12.24 -0.54
N GLY A 99 2.16 12.13 -0.17
CA GLY A 99 3.22 13.06 -0.60
C GLY A 99 3.52 13.00 -2.10
N ALA A 100 3.07 11.94 -2.79
CA ALA A 100 3.14 11.85 -4.23
C ALA A 100 2.08 12.71 -4.93
N GLY A 101 0.83 12.65 -4.47
CA GLY A 101 -0.29 13.41 -5.03
C GLY A 101 -0.18 14.94 -4.86
N GLN A 102 0.42 15.42 -3.76
CA GLN A 102 0.56 16.87 -3.52
C GLN A 102 1.46 17.58 -4.54
N LYS A 103 2.49 16.92 -5.07
CA LYS A 103 3.36 17.55 -6.09
C LYS A 103 2.67 17.67 -7.45
N ALA A 104 1.77 16.74 -7.79
CA ALA A 104 1.01 16.78 -9.03
C ALA A 104 -0.04 17.91 -9.02
N ASN A 105 -0.74 18.11 -7.90
CA ASN A 105 -1.83 19.09 -7.81
C ASN A 105 -1.37 20.54 -7.61
N ARG A 106 -0.12 20.76 -7.18
CA ARG A 106 0.41 22.12 -6.96
C ARG A 106 0.63 22.92 -8.25
N TRP A 107 0.71 22.24 -9.40
CA TRP A 107 0.84 22.89 -10.71
C TRP A 107 -0.51 23.30 -11.30
N THR A 108 -1.60 22.64 -10.90
CA THR A 108 -2.95 22.89 -11.42
C THR A 108 -3.65 24.07 -10.73
N VAL A 109 -3.23 24.43 -9.52
CA VAL A 109 -3.87 25.50 -8.72
C VAL A 109 -3.21 26.89 -8.94
N LEU A 110 -2.10 26.97 -9.68
CA LEU A 110 -1.40 28.22 -9.99
C LEU A 110 -1.66 28.75 -11.42
N MET A 111 -2.63 28.17 -12.13
CA MET A 111 -3.15 28.65 -13.42
C MET A 111 -4.56 29.18 -13.25
#